data_AF-A0A972W134-F1
#
_entry.id   AF-A0A972W134-F1
#
_cell.length_a   1.000
_cell.length_b   1.000
_cell.length_c   1.000
_cell.angle_alpha   90.00
_cell.angle_beta   90.00
_cell.angle_gamma   90.00
#
_symmetry.space_group_name_H-M   'P 1'
#
loop_
_entity.id
_entity.type
_entity.pdbx_description
1 polymer ?
#
loop_
_entity_poly.entity_id
_entity_poly.type
_entity_poly.pdbx_seq_one_letter_code
_entity_poly.pdbx_strand_id
1 'polypeptide(L)'
;GSPVRVGPFADKHDQVFEQWKKDILAISRCDNVVAKIGGLAMPCNGYGWEQGATPPTSDEVVAAQRDYYLYAIDCFGPERCMFESNFPVDKLSLSYQVYWNAMKKLTADFAEADKHALFSGTATRVYKL
;
A
#
# COMPACT_ATOMS: atom_id res chain seq x y z
N GLY A 1 6.79 7.24 -1.50
CA GLY A 1 5.84 7.89 -2.44
C GLY A 1 5.07 6.82 -3.20
N SER A 2 3.92 7.15 -3.78
CA SER A 2 3.10 6.22 -4.59
C SER A 2 3.69 6.11 -6.01
N PRO A 3 3.87 4.89 -6.57
CA PRO A 3 4.49 4.70 -7.88
C PRO A 3 3.56 5.16 -9.02
N VAL A 4 4.05 6.04 -9.89
CA VAL A 4 3.33 6.43 -11.11
C VAL A 4 3.65 5.43 -12.23
N ARG A 5 2.62 4.85 -12.82
CA ARG A 5 2.73 3.80 -13.86
C ARG A 5 1.87 4.09 -15.09
N VAL A 6 1.68 5.37 -15.39
CA VAL A 6 0.94 5.87 -16.56
C VAL A 6 1.82 6.80 -17.40
N GLY A 7 1.35 7.14 -18.61
CA GLY A 7 2.06 8.05 -19.50
C GLY A 7 3.45 7.51 -19.87
N PRO A 8 4.54 8.28 -19.67
CA PRO A 8 5.91 7.83 -19.99
C PRO A 8 6.40 6.55 -19.27
N PHE A 9 5.64 6.10 -18.26
CA PHE A 9 5.95 4.94 -17.42
C PHE A 9 5.01 3.74 -17.63
N ALA A 10 4.06 3.82 -18.56
CA ALA A 10 3.06 2.77 -18.79
C ALA A 10 3.65 1.39 -19.13
N ASP A 11 4.80 1.36 -19.82
CA ASP A 11 5.48 0.11 -20.19
C ASP A 11 6.72 -0.18 -19.32
N LYS A 12 6.84 0.49 -18.17
CA LYS A 12 8.06 0.49 -17.34
C LYS A 12 7.80 0.06 -15.91
N HIS A 13 6.79 -0.76 -15.68
CA HIS A 13 6.34 -1.15 -14.33
C HIS A 13 7.47 -1.76 -13.49
N ASP A 14 8.27 -2.67 -14.06
CA ASP A 14 9.40 -3.29 -13.34
C ASP A 14 10.48 -2.26 -12.99
N GLN A 15 10.79 -1.35 -13.91
CA GLN A 15 11.75 -0.27 -13.65
C GLN A 15 11.26 0.66 -12.55
N VAL A 16 9.97 1.00 -12.57
CA VAL A 16 9.33 1.83 -11.52
C VAL A 16 9.38 1.11 -10.18
N PHE A 17 9.09 -0.20 -10.15
CA PHE A 17 9.13 -0.98 -8.93
C PHE A 17 10.55 -1.08 -8.35
N GLU A 18 11.55 -1.38 -9.17
CA GLU A 18 12.94 -1.48 -8.71
C GLU A 18 13.51 -0.13 -8.25
N GLN A 19 13.13 0.98 -8.89
CA GLN A 19 13.52 2.30 -8.40
C GLN A 19 12.81 2.63 -7.08
N TRP A 20 11.51 2.38 -7.00
CA TRP A 20 10.72 2.58 -5.78
C TRP A 20 11.29 1.80 -4.60
N LYS A 21 11.70 0.54 -4.81
CA LYS A 21 12.35 -0.28 -3.76
C LYS A 21 13.61 0.35 -3.20
N LYS A 22 14.46 0.93 -4.06
CA LYS A 22 15.69 1.62 -3.65
C LYS A 22 15.36 2.85 -2.82
N ASP A 23 14.39 3.64 -3.26
CA ASP A 23 13.99 4.87 -2.58
C ASP A 23 13.37 4.58 -1.21
N ILE A 24 12.52 3.55 -1.11
CA ILE A 24 11.90 3.08 0.14
C ILE A 24 12.94 2.58 1.13
N LEU A 25 13.90 1.75 0.68
CA LEU A 25 14.98 1.27 1.54
C LEU A 25 15.87 2.40 2.03
N ALA A 26 16.14 3.40 1.19
CA ALA A 26 16.96 4.53 1.57
C ALA A 26 16.30 5.35 2.70
N ILE A 27 15.00 5.64 2.59
CA ILE A 27 14.30 6.41 3.61
C ILE A 27 13.97 5.59 4.88
N SER A 28 13.81 4.26 4.77
CA SER A 28 13.48 3.42 5.94
C SER A 28 14.62 3.34 6.97
N ARG A 29 15.85 3.67 6.55
CA ARG A 29 17.04 3.80 7.43
C ARG A 29 16.97 4.99 8.37
N CYS A 30 16.05 5.92 8.15
CA CYS A 30 15.79 7.01 9.09
C CYS A 30 14.85 6.52 10.19
N ASP A 31 15.37 6.27 11.39
CA ASP A 31 14.61 5.69 12.51
C ASP A 31 13.40 6.55 12.94
N ASN A 32 13.46 7.86 12.68
CA ASN A 32 12.41 8.81 12.98
C ASN A 32 11.31 8.91 11.89
N VAL A 33 11.43 8.18 10.78
CA VAL A 33 10.43 8.16 9.70
C VAL A 33 9.48 6.98 9.89
N VAL A 34 8.18 7.26 9.74
CA VAL A 34 7.12 6.27 9.68
C VAL A 34 6.41 6.32 8.33
N ALA A 35 5.84 5.20 7.90
CA ALA A 35 5.19 5.03 6.62
C ALA A 35 3.69 4.83 6.77
N LYS A 36 2.92 5.68 6.08
CA LYS A 36 1.56 5.35 5.68
C LYS A 36 1.62 4.47 4.44
N ILE A 37 0.99 3.31 4.49
CA ILE A 37 0.94 2.37 3.37
C ILE A 37 -0.52 2.21 2.92
N GLY A 38 -0.76 2.60 1.66
CA GLY A 38 -2.07 2.82 1.08
C GLY A 38 -1.95 3.67 -0.18
N GLY A 39 -3.09 4.10 -0.74
CA GLY A 39 -3.08 5.02 -1.89
C GLY A 39 -2.38 4.45 -3.13
N LEU A 40 -2.49 3.15 -3.33
CA LEU A 40 -1.95 2.44 -4.49
C LEU A 40 -3.03 2.15 -5.54
N ALA A 41 -4.28 2.58 -5.33
CA ALA A 41 -5.35 2.35 -6.30
C ALA A 41 -5.72 3.60 -7.10
N MET A 42 -4.93 4.67 -7.08
CA MET A 42 -5.24 5.86 -7.88
C MET A 42 -5.07 5.55 -9.38
N PRO A 43 -5.79 6.24 -10.29
CA PRO A 43 -5.62 6.06 -11.73
C PRO A 43 -4.16 6.20 -12.21
N CYS A 44 -3.38 7.07 -11.58
CA CYS A 44 -1.95 7.24 -11.90
C CYS A 44 -1.07 6.03 -11.55
N ASN A 45 -1.57 5.11 -10.71
CA ASN A 45 -0.93 3.83 -10.46
C ASN A 45 -1.19 2.82 -11.59
N GLY A 46 -2.02 3.12 -12.58
CA GLY A 46 -2.07 2.36 -13.84
C GLY A 46 -2.60 0.93 -13.73
N TYR A 47 -3.48 0.64 -12.76
CA TYR A 47 -4.16 -0.67 -12.69
C TYR A 47 -5.37 -0.76 -13.62
N GLY A 48 -5.88 0.38 -14.11
CA GLY A 48 -7.01 0.44 -15.05
C GLY A 48 -8.37 0.06 -14.45
N TRP A 49 -8.47 -0.01 -13.12
CA TRP A 49 -9.68 -0.42 -12.41
C TRP A 49 -10.79 0.62 -12.53
N GLU A 50 -10.44 1.89 -12.70
CA GLU A 50 -11.38 2.99 -12.89
C GLU A 50 -12.10 2.94 -14.25
N GLN A 51 -11.58 2.21 -15.24
CA GLN A 51 -12.25 1.94 -16.52
C GLN A 51 -12.95 0.58 -16.56
N GLY A 52 -12.82 -0.24 -15.51
CA GLY A 52 -13.42 -1.56 -15.44
C GLY A 52 -14.95 -1.50 -15.37
N ALA A 53 -15.62 -2.47 -15.99
CA ALA A 53 -17.09 -2.60 -15.89
C ALA A 53 -17.56 -2.89 -14.45
N THR A 54 -16.70 -3.51 -13.65
CA THR A 54 -16.91 -3.80 -12.24
C THR A 54 -15.65 -3.46 -11.43
N PRO A 55 -15.79 -3.06 -10.15
CA PRO A 55 -14.64 -2.87 -9.27
C PRO A 55 -13.83 -4.18 -9.11
N PRO A 56 -12.53 -4.09 -8.82
CA PRO A 56 -11.71 -5.26 -8.54
C PRO A 56 -12.16 -5.93 -7.24
N THR A 57 -11.93 -7.23 -7.17
CA THR A 57 -12.04 -8.02 -5.94
C THR A 57 -10.85 -7.76 -5.02
N SER A 58 -11.01 -8.09 -3.73
CA SER A 58 -9.90 -7.99 -2.79
C SER A 58 -8.72 -8.93 -3.11
N ASP A 59 -8.96 -10.06 -3.80
CA ASP A 59 -7.90 -10.97 -4.24
C ASP A 59 -7.08 -10.38 -5.40
N GLU A 60 -7.74 -9.74 -6.37
CA GLU A 60 -7.07 -9.02 -7.46
C GLU A 60 -6.23 -7.85 -6.93
N VAL A 61 -6.75 -7.12 -5.92
CA VAL A 61 -5.99 -6.04 -5.27
C VAL A 61 -4.74 -6.59 -4.59
N VAL A 62 -4.85 -7.69 -3.84
CA VAL A 62 -3.69 -8.35 -3.23
C VAL A 62 -2.70 -8.80 -4.30
N ALA A 63 -3.16 -9.53 -5.32
CA ALA A 63 -2.28 -10.02 -6.40
C ALA A 63 -1.52 -8.88 -7.09
N ALA A 64 -2.15 -7.72 -7.27
CA ALA A 64 -1.58 -6.60 -8.00
C ALA A 64 -0.64 -5.72 -7.14
N GLN A 65 -0.85 -5.66 -5.82
CA GLN A 65 -0.18 -4.69 -4.95
C GLN A 65 0.68 -5.32 -3.84
N ARG A 66 0.59 -6.64 -3.62
CA ARG A 66 1.23 -7.35 -2.50
C ARG A 66 2.69 -6.96 -2.30
N ASP A 67 3.48 -6.97 -3.36
CA ASP A 67 4.93 -6.79 -3.27
C ASP A 67 5.30 -5.37 -2.79
N TYR A 68 4.50 -4.35 -3.10
CA TYR A 68 4.70 -3.01 -2.58
C TYR A 68 4.46 -2.95 -1.07
N TYR A 69 3.37 -3.54 -0.57
CA TYR A 69 3.09 -3.54 0.86
C TYR A 69 4.12 -4.36 1.64
N LEU A 70 4.41 -5.58 1.20
CA LEU A 70 5.35 -6.45 1.89
C LEU A 70 6.75 -5.84 1.93
N TYR A 71 7.24 -5.31 0.81
CA TYR A 71 8.56 -4.69 0.78
C TYR A 71 8.65 -3.46 1.70
N ALA A 72 7.59 -2.63 1.76
CA ALA A 72 7.56 -1.50 2.67
C ALA A 72 7.56 -1.96 4.14
N ILE A 73 6.78 -2.99 4.48
CA ILE A 73 6.73 -3.56 5.82
C ILE A 73 8.08 -4.19 6.19
N ASP A 74 8.73 -4.92 5.29
CA ASP A 74 10.07 -5.50 5.51
C ASP A 74 11.13 -4.42 5.76
N CYS A 75 11.06 -3.29 5.03
CA CYS A 75 12.02 -2.19 5.18
C CYS A 75 11.84 -1.38 6.46
N PHE A 76 10.60 -1.13 6.87
CA PHE A 76 10.29 -0.25 8.00
C PHE A 76 10.05 -1.02 9.31
N GLY A 77 9.54 -2.24 9.22
CA GLY A 77 8.95 -2.99 10.31
C GLY A 77 7.48 -2.62 10.56
N PRO A 78 6.64 -3.55 11.05
CA PRO A 78 5.23 -3.30 11.36
C PRO A 78 4.99 -2.10 12.28
N GLU A 79 5.87 -1.90 13.27
CA GLU A 79 5.84 -0.79 14.22
C GLU A 79 6.06 0.60 13.61
N ARG A 80 6.52 0.69 12.35
CA ARG A 80 6.67 1.96 11.63
C ARG A 80 5.79 2.05 10.39
N CYS A 81 4.90 1.10 10.18
CA CYS A 81 3.92 1.09 9.10
C CYS A 81 2.49 1.22 9.66
N MET A 82 1.64 1.97 8.96
CA MET A 82 0.21 2.05 9.26
C MET A 82 -0.60 2.01 7.97
N PHE A 83 -1.63 1.17 7.93
CA PHE A 83 -2.53 1.12 6.78
C PHE A 83 -3.39 2.38 6.71
N GLU A 84 -3.66 2.84 5.49
CA GLU A 84 -4.56 3.95 5.25
C GLU A 84 -5.28 3.78 3.91
N SER A 85 -6.54 4.20 3.83
CA SER A 85 -7.39 3.89 2.66
C SER A 85 -7.24 4.86 1.47
N ASN A 86 -6.70 6.05 1.70
CA ASN A 86 -6.65 7.17 0.75
C ASN A 86 -8.02 7.62 0.24
N PHE A 87 -9.11 7.27 0.96
CA PHE A 87 -10.45 7.73 0.61
C PHE A 87 -10.61 9.23 0.84
N PRO A 88 -11.32 9.95 -0.05
CA PRO A 88 -12.14 9.41 -1.15
C PRO A 88 -11.43 9.23 -2.50
N VAL A 89 -10.10 9.45 -2.60
CA VAL A 89 -9.39 9.43 -3.90
C VAL A 89 -9.40 8.03 -4.52
N ASP A 90 -9.10 7.00 -3.73
CA ASP A 90 -9.08 5.60 -4.19
C ASP A 90 -10.47 5.06 -4.58
N LYS A 91 -11.55 5.78 -4.24
CA LYS A 91 -12.93 5.44 -4.65
C LYS A 91 -13.09 5.39 -6.17
N LEU A 92 -12.23 6.08 -6.92
CA LEU A 92 -12.23 6.02 -8.39
C LEU A 92 -11.99 4.61 -8.93
N SER A 93 -11.31 3.76 -8.17
CA SER A 93 -10.83 2.45 -8.64
C SER A 93 -11.40 1.28 -7.85
N LEU A 94 -11.64 1.43 -6.55
CA LEU A 94 -12.16 0.35 -5.70
C LEU A 94 -13.00 0.86 -4.53
N SER A 95 -13.77 -0.04 -3.92
CA SER A 95 -14.59 0.30 -2.75
C SER A 95 -13.80 0.21 -1.44
N TYR A 96 -14.26 0.93 -0.42
CA TYR A 96 -13.63 0.95 0.90
C TYR A 96 -13.55 -0.46 1.51
N GLN A 97 -14.59 -1.26 1.31
CA GLN A 97 -14.67 -2.64 1.77
C GLN A 97 -13.65 -3.54 1.05
N VAL A 98 -13.48 -3.37 -0.26
CA VAL A 98 -12.49 -4.12 -1.03
C VAL A 98 -11.08 -3.83 -0.52
N TYR A 99 -10.75 -2.56 -0.28
CA TYR A 99 -9.45 -2.17 0.27
C TYR A 99 -9.15 -2.86 1.60
N TRP A 100 -10.03 -2.73 2.59
CA TRP A 100 -9.78 -3.29 3.92
C TRP A 100 -9.80 -4.82 3.93
N ASN A 101 -10.60 -5.45 3.07
CA ASN A 101 -10.54 -6.89 2.87
C ASN A 101 -9.21 -7.33 2.27
N ALA A 102 -8.64 -6.56 1.33
CA ALA A 102 -7.31 -6.82 0.79
C ALA A 102 -6.23 -6.72 1.87
N MET A 103 -6.25 -5.69 2.72
CA MET A 103 -5.27 -5.54 3.81
C MET A 103 -5.34 -6.69 4.83
N LYS A 104 -6.56 -7.14 5.18
CA LYS A 104 -6.75 -8.31 6.05
C LYS A 104 -6.25 -9.60 5.42
N LYS A 105 -6.47 -9.81 4.12
CA LYS A 105 -5.97 -10.97 3.37
C LYS A 105 -4.45 -10.96 3.27
N LEU A 106 -3.86 -9.80 2.97
CA LEU A 106 -2.42 -9.61 2.83
C LEU A 106 -1.66 -9.98 4.11
N THR A 107 -2.26 -9.68 5.26
CA THR A 107 -1.67 -9.89 6.59
C THR A 107 -2.18 -11.15 7.29
N ALA A 108 -2.90 -12.04 6.60
CA ALA A 108 -3.57 -13.18 7.24
C ALA A 108 -2.63 -14.04 8.11
N ASP A 109 -1.41 -14.28 7.62
CA ASP A 109 -0.39 -15.12 8.26
C ASP A 109 0.55 -14.35 9.21
N PHE A 110 0.32 -13.05 9.41
CA PHE A 110 1.18 -12.24 10.28
C PHE A 110 0.87 -12.53 11.76
N ALA A 111 1.85 -12.27 12.63
CA ALA A 111 1.61 -12.31 14.06
C ALA A 111 0.54 -11.28 14.47
N GLU A 112 -0.24 -11.60 15.50
CA GLU A 112 -1.31 -10.69 15.97
C GLU A 112 -0.77 -9.33 16.44
N ALA A 113 0.45 -9.30 16.99
CA ALA A 113 1.13 -8.05 17.35
C ALA A 113 1.42 -7.17 16.12
N ASP A 114 1.90 -7.77 15.03
CA ASP A 114 2.20 -7.06 13.79
C ASP A 114 0.93 -6.54 13.13
N LYS A 115 -0.13 -7.36 13.10
CA LYS A 115 -1.46 -6.93 12.64
C LYS A 115 -1.94 -5.74 13.48
N HIS A 116 -1.86 -5.83 14.81
CA HIS A 116 -2.26 -4.73 15.69
C HIS A 116 -1.49 -3.43 15.39
N ALA A 117 -0.16 -3.50 15.24
CA ALA A 117 0.67 -2.36 14.87
C ALA A 117 0.21 -1.72 13.54
N LEU A 118 0.03 -2.53 12.50
CA LEU A 118 -0.33 -2.07 11.15
C LEU A 118 -1.73 -1.46 11.07
N PHE A 119 -2.72 -2.04 11.75
CA PHE A 119 -4.12 -1.61 11.66
C PHE A 119 -4.48 -0.45 12.59
N SER A 120 -3.77 -0.29 13.72
CA SER A 120 -4.08 0.79 14.67
C SER A 120 -2.90 1.24 15.53
N GLY A 121 -2.07 0.32 16.04
CA GLY A 121 -1.09 0.58 17.09
C GLY A 121 -0.07 1.65 16.69
N THR A 122 0.48 1.57 15.48
CA THR A 122 1.44 2.55 14.97
C THR A 122 0.80 3.93 14.87
N ALA A 123 -0.43 4.03 14.36
CA ALA A 123 -1.14 5.31 14.23
C ALA A 123 -1.46 5.93 15.60
N THR A 124 -1.97 5.13 16.55
CA THR A 124 -2.23 5.58 17.93
C THR A 124 -0.97 6.15 18.58
N ARG A 125 0.16 5.43 18.49
CA ARG A 125 1.43 5.86 19.08
C ARG A 125 1.98 7.13 18.43
N VAL A 126 1.96 7.21 17.09
CA VAL A 126 2.53 8.34 16.33
C VAL A 126 1.69 9.61 16.50
N TYR A 127 0.36 9.48 16.44
CA TYR A 127 -0.55 10.62 16.49
C TYR A 127 -1.04 10.96 17.91
N LYS A 128 -0.68 10.15 18.91
CA LYS A 128 -1.10 10.34 20.32
C LYS A 128 -2.63 10.35 20.46
N LEU A 129 -3.28 9.34 19.88
CA LEU A 129 -4.73 9.13 19.93
C LEU A 129 -5.18 8.52 21.26
#